data_AF-A0A2U3L8W8-F1
#
_entry.id   AF-A0A2U3L8W8-F1
#
_cell.length_a   1.000
_cell.length_b   1.000
_cell.length_c   1.000
_cell.angle_alpha   90.00
_cell.angle_beta   90.00
_cell.angle_gamma   90.00
#
_symmetry.space_group_name_H-M   'P 1'
#
loop_
_entity.id
_entity.type
_entity.pdbx_description
1 polymer ?
#
loop_
_entity_poly.entity_id
_entity_poly.type
_entity_poly.pdbx_seq_one_letter_code
_entity_poly.pdbx_strand_id
1 'polypeptide(L)' 'MKRERFSVEQIVTIVKQAEMGMAVAELIRRVGISEQTFYRWNVPRQRKWDSLRPEVKLHI' A
#
# COMPACT_ATOMS: atom_id res chain seq x y z
N MET A 1 12.51 16.84 -7.27
CA MET A 1 11.87 15.72 -6.56
C MET A 1 10.58 15.37 -7.28
N LYS A 2 10.48 14.19 -7.91
CA LYS A 2 9.18 13.73 -8.46
C LYS A 2 8.26 13.59 -7.25
N ARG A 3 7.25 14.45 -7.14
CA ARG A 3 6.18 14.26 -6.15
C ARG A 3 5.51 12.95 -6.51
N GLU A 4 5.76 11.90 -5.74
CA GLU A 4 4.98 10.68 -5.85
C GLU A 4 3.53 11.05 -5.51
N ARG A 5 2.59 10.54 -6.32
CA ARG A 5 1.16 10.88 -6.20
C ARG A 5 0.55 10.43 -4.86
N PHE A 6 1.19 9.49 -4.17
CA PHE A 6 0.74 8.92 -2.91
C PHE A 6 1.91 8.88 -1.94
N SER A 7 1.67 9.25 -0.69
CA SER A 7 2.64 9.07 0.38
C SER A 7 2.76 7.59 0.75
N VAL A 8 3.89 7.26 1.38
CA VAL A 8 4.16 5.92 1.89
C VAL A 8 3.09 5.48 2.89
N GLU A 9 2.69 6.38 3.79
CA GLU A 9 1.66 6.17 4.81
C GLU A 9 0.29 5.92 4.20
N GLN A 10 -0.04 6.62 3.10
CA GLN A 10 -1.27 6.40 2.35
C GLN A 10 -1.28 4.99 1.75
N ILE A 11 -0.19 4.57 1.11
CA ILE A 11 -0.08 3.22 0.52
C ILE A 11 -0.22 2.14 1.60
N VAL A 12 0.46 2.29 2.74
CA VAL A 12 0.39 1.33 3.86
C VAL A 12 -1.03 1.25 4.42
N THR A 13 -1.71 2.38 4.60
CA THR A 13 -3.08 2.42 5.10
C THR A 13 -4.05 1.67 4.18
N ILE A 14 -3.94 1.89 2.87
CA ILE A 14 -4.79 1.26 1.84
C ILE A 14 -4.59 -0.26 1.84
N VAL A 15 -3.33 -0.71 1.91
CA VAL A 15 -3.01 -2.14 1.91
C VAL A 15 -3.52 -2.81 3.18
N LYS A 16 -3.31 -2.19 4.36
CA LYS A 16 -3.84 -2.70 5.64
C LYS A 16 -5.37 -2.81 5.64
N GLN A 17 -6.06 -1.85 5.05
CA GLN A 17 -7.52 -1.89 4.92
C GLN A 17 -7.98 -3.11 4.12
N ALA A 18 -7.29 -3.43 3.02
CA ALA A 18 -7.57 -4.65 2.26
C ALA A 18 -7.23 -5.94 3.05
N GLU A 19 -6.12 -5.95 3.80
CA GLU A 19 -5.75 -7.07 4.69
C GLU A 19 -6.77 -7.29 5.81
N MET A 20 -7.41 -6.21 6.29
CA MET A 20 -8.50 -6.26 7.28
C MET A 20 -9.84 -6.72 6.68
N GLY A 21 -9.87 -7.09 5.40
CA GLY A 21 -11.04 -7.68 4.75
C GLY A 21 -11.93 -6.68 3.99
N MET A 22 -11.51 -5.42 3.80
CA MET A 22 -12.23 -4.54 2.88
C MET A 22 -12.07 -5.01 1.44
N ALA A 23 -13.16 -4.89 0.66
CA ALA A 23 -13.14 -5.20 -0.75
C ALA A 23 -12.20 -4.24 -1.51
N VAL A 24 -11.20 -4.81 -2.19
CA VAL A 24 -10.24 -4.05 -3.01
C VAL A 24 -10.95 -3.15 -4.01
N ALA A 25 -12.01 -3.65 -4.65
CA ALA A 25 -12.82 -2.90 -5.61
C ALA A 25 -13.42 -1.60 -5.04
N GLU A 26 -13.76 -1.58 -3.76
CA GLU A 26 -14.26 -0.39 -3.08
C GLU A 26 -13.12 0.56 -2.72
N LEU A 27 -12.02 0.02 -2.18
CA LEU A 27 -10.81 0.75 -1.84
C LEU A 27 -10.25 1.53 -3.04
N ILE A 28 -10.10 0.88 -4.19
CA ILE A 28 -9.55 1.53 -5.39
C ILE A 28 -10.44 2.66 -5.91
N ARG A 29 -11.77 2.54 -5.75
CA ARG A 29 -12.73 3.58 -6.12
C ARG A 29 -12.67 4.76 -5.15
N ARG A 30 -12.61 4.50 -3.84
CA ARG A 30 -12.54 5.53 -2.80
C ARG A 30 -11.25 6.35 -2.89
N VAL A 31 -10.12 5.69 -3.16
CA VAL A 31 -8.80 6.34 -3.24
C VAL A 31 -8.54 6.92 -4.63
N GLY A 32 -9.22 6.44 -5.67
CA GLY A 32 -9.02 6.89 -7.05
C GLY A 32 -7.76 6.29 -7.69
N ILE A 33 -7.51 5.01 -7.44
CA ILE A 33 -6.39 4.25 -8.04
C ILE A 33 -6.91 3.12 -8.92
N SER A 34 -6.06 2.62 -9.81
CA SER A 34 -6.38 1.41 -10.57
C SER A 34 -6.09 0.17 -9.73
N GLU A 35 -6.81 -0.92 -10.01
CA GLU A 35 -6.56 -2.24 -9.42
C GLU A 35 -5.11 -2.70 -9.66
N GLN A 36 -4.57 -2.44 -10.84
CA GLN A 36 -3.17 -2.70 -11.16
C GLN A 36 -2.20 -1.95 -10.23
N THR A 37 -2.55 -0.73 -9.80
CA THR A 37 -1.74 0.05 -8.87
C THR A 37 -1.76 -0.56 -7.47
N PHE A 38 -2.95 -0.98 -7.01
CA PHE A 38 -3.10 -1.70 -5.75
C PHE A 38 -2.27 -2.98 -5.73
N TYR A 39 -2.36 -3.82 -6.77
CA TYR A 39 -1.57 -5.06 -6.83
C TYR A 39 -0.07 -4.83 -6.96
N ARG A 40 0.38 -3.72 -7.57
CA ARG A 40 1.80 -3.30 -7.58
C ARG A 40 2.33 -2.93 -6.19
N TRP A 41 1.44 -2.56 -5.28
CA TRP A 41 1.77 -2.38 -3.87
C TRP A 41 1.71 -3.73 -3.17
N ASN A 42 0.60 -4.48 -3.32
CA ASN A 42 0.36 -5.81 -2.74
C ASN A 42 1.17 -6.96 -3.39
N VAL A 43 2.42 -6.73 -3.80
CA VAL A 43 3.32 -7.79 -4.30
C VAL A 43 4.13 -8.35 -3.13
N PRO A 44 4.24 -9.67 -2.95
CA PRO A 44 5.18 -10.27 -2.01
C PRO A 44 6.62 -10.12 -2.54
N ARG A 45 7.21 -8.94 -2.35
CA ARG A 45 8.64 -8.68 -2.57
C ARG A 45 9.20 -7.84 -1.43
N GLN A 46 9.85 -8.53 -0.49
CA GLN A 46 10.50 -8.00 0.71
C GLN A 46 11.17 -6.63 0.50
N ARG A 47 11.98 -6.50 -0.56
CA ARG A 47 12.80 -5.30 -0.83
C ARG A 47 12.03 -3.99 -1.05
N LYS A 48 10.81 -4.03 -1.60
CA LYS A 48 10.06 -2.80 -1.90
C LYS A 48 9.31 -2.29 -0.67
N TRP A 49 8.90 -3.21 0.20
CA TRP A 49 8.20 -2.90 1.45
C TRP A 49 9.12 -2.31 2.50
N ASP A 50 10.41 -2.70 2.53
CA ASP A 50 11.41 -2.15 3.45
C ASP A 50 11.58 -0.62 3.31
N SER A 51 11.40 -0.08 2.10
CA SER A 51 11.44 1.37 1.86
C SER A 51 10.12 2.09 2.17
N LEU A 52 9.00 1.35 2.23
CA LEU A 52 7.66 1.88 2.48
C LEU A 52 7.18 1.68 3.93
N ARG A 53 7.99 1.04 4.79
CA ARG A 53 7.68 0.81 6.20
C ARG A 53 8.94 1.01 7.04
N PRO A 54 9.38 2.25 7.27
CA PRO A 54 10.53 2.50 8.14
C PRO A 54 10.27 2.08 9.60
N GLU A 55 9.00 1.99 10.04
CA GLU A 55 8.64 1.79 11.46
C GLU A 55 8.32 0.34 11.88
N VAL A 56 8.33 -0.64 10.97
CA VAL A 56 7.92 -2.03 11.30
C VAL A 56 9.10 -2.98 11.46
N LYS A 57 10.24 -2.47 11.96
CA LYS A 57 11.42 -3.26 12.35
C LYS A 57 11.45 -3.65 13.83
N LEU A 58 10.29 -3.78 14.47
CA LEU A 58 10.19 -4.28 15.85
C LEU A 58 9.15 -5.39 15.89
N HIS A 59 9.59 -6.58 16.30
CA HIS A 59 8.84 -7.85 16.48
C HIS A 59 8.73 -8.79 15.27
N ILE A 60 9.87 -9.25 14.76
CA ILE A 60 10.16 -10.69 14.65
C ILE A 60 11.61 -10.90 15.12
#